data_AF-A0A5N0E6E6-F1
#
_entry.id   AF-A0A5N0E6E6-F1
#
_cell.length_a   1.000
_cell.length_b   1.000
_cell.length_c   1.000
_cell.angle_alpha   90.00
_cell.angle_beta   90.00
_cell.angle_gamma   90.00
#
_symmetry.space_group_name_H-M   'P 1'
#
loop_
_entity.id
_entity.type
_entity.pdbx_description
1 polymer ?
#
loop_
_entity_poly.entity_id
_entity_poly.type
_entity_poly.pdbx_seq_one_letter_code
_entity_poly.pdbx_strand_id
1 'polypeptide(L)'
;MSRFLDPDGERHGLPTWPWGLAPQHLRTRRQLAREGQRPGGEYEAQVLRARGGSRGPLKAYLYDADSAVPKRVPTDAQLEALQLARWERSATACERRGIDAADMREVIEQARADITARRSVKRGVGRERNR
;
A
#
# COMPACT_ATOMS: atom_id res chain seq x y z
N MET A 1 18.97 9.36 28.95
CA MET A 1 18.38 9.73 27.64
C MET A 1 18.53 8.56 26.69
N SER A 2 17.51 8.28 25.86
CA SER A 2 17.58 7.20 24.87
C SER A 2 18.65 7.51 23.83
N ARG A 3 19.47 6.52 23.45
CA ARG A 3 20.60 6.69 22.51
C ARG A 3 20.23 7.17 21.10
N PHE A 4 18.93 7.18 20.79
CA PHE A 4 18.37 7.56 19.49
C PHE A 4 17.69 8.93 19.50
N LEU A 5 17.72 9.66 20.61
CA LEU A 5 17.15 11.00 20.64
C LEU A 5 18.11 11.96 19.93
N ASP A 6 17.68 12.45 18.77
CA ASP A 6 18.42 13.38 17.91
C ASP A 6 17.41 14.26 17.15
N PRO A 7 16.75 15.23 17.82
CA PRO A 7 15.71 16.06 17.19
C PRO A 7 16.22 16.90 16.02
N ASP A 8 17.48 17.31 16.06
CA ASP A 8 18.10 18.18 15.05
C ASP A 8 18.68 17.38 13.86
N GLY A 9 18.81 16.06 14.01
CA GLY A 9 19.29 15.16 12.97
C GLY A 9 20.81 15.18 12.77
N GLU A 10 21.57 15.73 13.70
CA GLU A 10 23.03 15.88 13.61
C GLU A 10 23.75 14.53 13.55
N ARG A 11 23.22 13.52 14.24
CA ARG A 11 23.84 12.19 14.33
C ARG A 11 23.30 11.22 13.30
N HIS A 12 22.03 11.34 12.94
CA HIS A 12 21.31 10.38 12.12
C HIS A 12 20.95 10.89 10.73
N GLY A 13 21.27 12.14 10.40
CA GLY A 13 21.04 12.79 9.10
C GLY A 13 19.61 13.31 8.90
N LEU A 14 18.71 13.01 9.84
CA LEU A 14 17.35 13.51 9.92
C LEU A 14 16.86 13.44 11.37
N PRO A 15 15.89 14.30 11.76
CA PRO A 15 15.26 14.25 13.07
C PRO A 15 14.88 12.82 13.45
N THR A 16 15.44 12.34 14.56
CA THR A 16 15.30 10.96 15.00
C THR A 16 14.77 10.91 16.42
N TRP A 17 13.67 10.17 16.58
CA TRP A 17 12.98 10.01 17.84
C TRP A 17 13.11 8.57 18.34
N PRO A 18 13.27 8.35 19.65
CA PRO A 18 13.07 7.04 20.25
C PRO A 18 11.63 6.57 20.08
N TRP A 19 11.43 5.25 20.15
CA TRP A 19 10.09 4.68 20.15
C TRP A 19 9.18 5.34 21.22
N GLY A 20 8.04 5.87 20.77
CA GLY A 20 7.04 6.50 21.64
C GLY A 20 7.30 7.98 22.00
N LEU A 21 8.39 8.59 21.52
CA LEU A 21 8.72 9.99 21.81
C LEU A 21 8.61 10.93 20.60
N ALA A 22 8.10 10.44 19.46
CA ALA A 22 7.88 11.31 18.31
C ALA A 22 6.76 12.33 18.59
N PRO A 23 6.92 13.60 18.16
CA PRO A 23 5.86 14.60 18.17
C PRO A 23 4.56 14.12 17.51
N GLN A 24 3.41 14.63 17.99
CA GLN A 24 2.09 14.13 17.56
C GLN A 24 1.71 14.43 16.10
N HIS A 25 2.25 15.52 15.54
CA HIS A 25 2.07 15.87 14.13
C HIS A 25 2.84 14.92 13.20
N LEU A 26 3.81 14.16 13.73
CA LEU A 26 4.59 13.20 12.96
C LEU A 26 3.97 11.80 13.07
N ARG A 27 3.50 11.28 11.94
CA ARG A 27 2.87 9.95 11.86
C ARG A 27 3.55 9.03 10.87
N THR A 28 3.55 7.74 11.18
CA THR A 28 3.99 6.73 10.22
C THR A 28 2.99 6.59 9.08
N ARG A 29 3.46 6.15 7.92
CA ARG A 29 2.59 5.85 6.75
C ARG A 29 1.42 4.91 7.09
N ARG A 30 1.62 3.97 8.01
CA ARG A 30 0.57 3.02 8.46
C ARG A 30 -0.47 3.69 9.35
N GLN A 31 -0.08 4.66 10.18
CA GLN A 31 -1.03 5.44 10.99
C GLN A 31 -1.88 6.32 10.08
N LEU A 32 -1.27 7.08 9.17
CA LEU A 32 -2.01 7.89 8.18
C LEU A 32 -2.99 7.03 7.35
N ALA A 33 -2.56 5.85 6.90
CA ALA A 33 -3.43 4.95 6.14
C ALA A 33 -4.66 4.46 6.92
N ARG A 34 -4.57 4.34 8.26
CA ARG A 34 -5.73 3.99 9.12
C ARG A 34 -6.73 5.14 9.20
N GLU A 35 -6.27 6.36 9.02
CA GLU A 35 -7.08 7.58 8.99
C GLU A 35 -7.60 7.91 7.57
N GLY A 36 -7.41 7.00 6.60
CA GLY A 36 -7.82 7.25 5.21
C GLY A 36 -6.91 8.25 4.48
N GLN A 37 -5.74 8.55 5.03
CA GLN A 37 -4.79 9.52 4.49
C GLN A 37 -3.57 8.84 3.88
N ARG A 38 -2.81 9.59 3.09
CA ARG A 38 -1.48 9.23 2.58
C ARG A 38 -0.53 10.42 2.80
N PRO A 39 0.80 10.17 2.87
CA PRO A 39 1.76 11.26 2.91
C PRO A 39 1.57 12.23 1.74
N GLY A 40 1.60 13.53 2.04
CA GLY A 40 1.61 14.61 1.05
C GLY A 40 3.00 14.84 0.44
N GLY A 41 4.06 14.55 1.18
CA GLY A 41 5.45 14.71 0.77
C GLY A 41 6.38 13.56 1.20
N GLU A 42 7.66 13.88 1.22
CA GLU A 42 8.72 13.01 1.75
C GLU A 42 8.66 12.90 3.28
N TYR A 43 9.47 12.01 3.84
CA TYR A 43 9.58 11.85 5.29
C TYR A 43 10.36 13.01 5.90
N GLU A 44 9.90 13.51 7.05
CA GLU A 44 10.55 14.63 7.77
C GLU A 44 11.38 14.15 8.95
N ALA A 45 11.08 12.94 9.45
CA ALA A 45 11.75 12.37 10.60
C ALA A 45 11.73 10.83 10.55
N GLN A 46 12.40 10.21 11.51
CA GLN A 46 12.35 8.77 11.71
C GLN A 46 12.24 8.39 13.19
N VAL A 47 11.75 7.19 13.43
CA VAL A 47 11.85 6.52 14.73
C VAL A 47 12.89 5.42 14.64
N LEU A 48 13.81 5.38 15.62
CA LEU A 48 14.70 4.25 15.82
C LEU A 48 14.37 3.51 17.12
N ARG A 49 14.35 2.18 17.02
CA ARG A 49 14.19 1.29 18.16
C ARG A 49 15.30 0.26 18.18
N ALA A 50 15.91 0.06 19.34
CA ALA A 50 16.92 -0.96 19.52
C ALA A 50 16.31 -2.33 19.21
N ARG A 51 17.07 -3.14 18.47
CA ARG A 51 16.74 -4.53 18.17
C ARG A 51 17.82 -5.40 18.79
N GLY A 52 17.43 -6.52 19.39
CA GLY A 52 18.38 -7.52 19.87
C GLY A 52 19.09 -8.26 18.73
N GLY A 53 20.28 -8.78 19.03
CA GLY A 53 21.11 -9.55 18.10
C GLY A 53 22.00 -8.70 17.20
N SER A 54 22.58 -9.32 16.16
CA SER A 54 23.50 -8.68 15.20
C SER A 54 22.83 -7.79 14.16
N ARG A 55 21.51 -7.58 14.25
CA ARG A 55 20.77 -6.76 13.28
C ARG A 55 20.72 -5.30 13.70
N GLY A 56 20.76 -4.41 12.72
CA GLY A 56 20.59 -2.97 12.93
C GLY A 56 19.25 -2.61 13.61
N PRO A 57 19.12 -1.37 14.11
CA PRO A 57 17.91 -0.89 14.77
C PRO A 57 16.69 -0.96 13.82
N LEU A 58 15.51 -1.15 14.41
CA LEU A 58 14.26 -0.98 13.69
C LEU A 58 14.09 0.49 13.34
N LYS A 59 13.75 0.78 12.09
CA LYS A 59 13.50 2.12 11.56
C LYS A 59 12.07 2.24 11.08
N ALA A 60 11.41 3.36 11.40
CA ALA A 60 10.15 3.76 10.78
C ALA A 60 10.25 5.23 10.35
N TYR A 61 9.85 5.53 9.12
CA TYR A 61 9.77 6.91 8.64
C TYR A 61 8.49 7.58 9.14
N LEU A 62 8.64 8.86 9.49
CA LEU A 62 7.60 9.74 9.96
C LEU A 62 7.34 10.81 8.90
N TYR A 63 6.07 11.10 8.71
CA TYR A 63 5.56 12.09 7.80
C TYR A 63 4.76 13.10 8.61
N ASP A 64 4.77 14.34 8.17
CA ASP A 64 3.87 15.35 8.70
C ASP A 64 2.41 14.98 8.37
N ALA A 65 1.58 15.00 9.41
CA ALA A 65 0.15 14.73 9.33
C ALA A 65 -0.63 15.95 8.83
N ASP A 66 -0.13 17.16 9.03
CA ASP A 66 -0.84 18.39 8.62
C ASP A 66 -0.77 18.57 7.09
N SER A 67 0.31 18.12 6.45
CA SER A 67 0.44 18.02 4.99
C SER A 67 -0.13 16.73 4.38
N ALA A 68 -0.68 15.81 5.19
CA ALA A 68 -1.22 14.57 4.67
C ALA A 68 -2.47 14.82 3.80
N VAL A 69 -2.61 14.01 2.75
CA VAL A 69 -3.69 14.17 1.77
C VAL A 69 -4.59 12.94 1.76
N PRO A 70 -5.87 13.08 1.36
CA PRO A 70 -6.78 11.94 1.25
C PRO A 70 -6.19 10.84 0.36
N LYS A 71 -6.35 9.60 0.80
CA LYS A 71 -5.96 8.43 0.01
C LYS A 71 -6.90 8.33 -1.19
N ARG A 72 -6.34 8.16 -2.38
CA ARG A 72 -7.12 7.89 -3.59
C ARG A 72 -7.88 6.58 -3.42
N VAL A 73 -9.19 6.63 -3.65
CA VAL A 73 -10.05 5.46 -3.69
C VAL A 73 -10.04 4.92 -5.12
N PRO A 74 -9.62 3.67 -5.32
CA PRO A 74 -9.66 3.05 -6.65
C PRO A 74 -11.13 2.86 -7.09
N THR A 75 -11.37 2.98 -8.39
CA THR A 75 -12.69 2.66 -8.97
C THR A 75 -12.91 1.15 -8.98
N ASP A 76 -14.17 0.71 -9.10
CA ASP A 76 -14.51 -0.72 -9.20
C ASP A 76 -13.73 -1.42 -10.32
N ALA A 77 -13.61 -0.77 -11.48
CA ALA A 77 -12.85 -1.31 -12.61
C ALA A 77 -11.35 -1.46 -12.31
N GLN A 78 -10.78 -0.55 -11.52
CA GLN A 78 -9.39 -0.67 -11.07
C GLN A 78 -9.22 -1.80 -10.05
N LEU A 79 -10.19 -1.97 -9.14
CA LEU A 79 -10.19 -3.08 -8.19
C LEU A 79 -10.27 -4.44 -8.89
N GLU A 80 -11.15 -4.57 -9.89
CA GLU A 80 -11.24 -5.78 -10.73
C GLU A 80 -9.90 -6.08 -11.41
N ALA A 81 -9.28 -5.07 -12.03
CA ALA A 81 -7.99 -5.24 -12.70
C ALA A 81 -6.88 -5.67 -11.73
N LEU A 82 -6.85 -5.08 -10.52
CA LEU A 82 -5.89 -5.45 -9.48
C LEU A 82 -6.10 -6.88 -8.98
N GLN A 83 -7.35 -7.34 -8.88
CA GLN A 83 -7.70 -8.69 -8.48
C GLN A 83 -7.20 -9.71 -9.50
N LEU A 84 -7.52 -9.52 -10.79
CA LEU A 84 -7.02 -10.35 -11.88
C LEU A 84 -5.49 -10.41 -11.88
N ALA A 85 -4.83 -9.25 -11.78
CA ALA A 85 -3.36 -9.18 -11.75
C ALA A 85 -2.76 -9.90 -10.53
N ARG A 86 -3.46 -9.96 -9.39
CA ARG A 86 -3.02 -10.71 -8.21
C ARG A 86 -3.14 -12.21 -8.44
N TRP A 87 -4.24 -12.68 -9.03
CA TRP A 87 -4.43 -14.09 -9.35
C TRP A 87 -3.41 -14.58 -10.38
N GLU A 88 -3.16 -13.81 -11.43
CA GLU A 88 -2.11 -14.08 -12.43
C GLU A 88 -0.74 -14.27 -11.79
N ARG A 89 -0.32 -13.34 -10.92
CA ARG A 89 0.95 -13.46 -10.20
C ARG A 89 1.00 -14.71 -9.32
N SER A 90 -0.12 -15.11 -8.72
CA SER A 90 -0.20 -16.30 -7.89
C SER A 90 -0.06 -17.58 -8.72
N ALA A 91 -0.80 -17.70 -9.83
CA ALA A 91 -0.73 -18.83 -10.73
C ALA A 91 0.70 -19.02 -11.28
N THR A 92 1.31 -17.93 -11.78
CA THR A 92 2.70 -17.97 -12.26
C THR A 92 3.71 -18.33 -11.15
N ALA A 93 3.47 -17.90 -9.91
CA ALA A 93 4.34 -18.29 -8.79
C ALA A 93 4.24 -19.78 -8.46
N CYS A 94 3.05 -20.39 -8.59
CA CYS A 94 2.83 -21.82 -8.45
C CYS A 94 3.52 -22.61 -9.57
N GLU A 95 3.28 -22.23 -10.82
CA GLU A 95 3.88 -22.87 -12.01
C GLU A 95 5.41 -22.85 -11.93
N ARG A 96 6.01 -21.72 -11.51
CA ARG A 96 7.47 -21.62 -11.28
C ARG A 96 8.02 -22.58 -10.23
N ARG A 97 7.17 -23.09 -9.34
CA ARG A 97 7.54 -24.05 -8.29
C ARG A 97 7.12 -25.48 -8.65
N GLY A 98 6.65 -25.72 -9.87
CA GLY A 98 6.14 -27.03 -10.31
C GLY A 98 4.81 -27.41 -9.66
N ILE A 99 4.08 -26.44 -9.11
CA ILE A 99 2.75 -26.66 -8.55
C ILE A 99 1.73 -26.38 -9.65
N ASP A 100 0.85 -27.34 -9.92
CA ASP A 100 -0.23 -27.16 -10.90
C ASP A 100 -1.14 -26.00 -10.48
N ALA A 101 -1.51 -25.19 -11.47
CA ALA A 101 -2.33 -24.01 -11.32
C ALA A 101 -3.51 -23.99 -12.32
N ALA A 102 -3.84 -25.11 -12.96
CA ALA A 102 -4.93 -25.22 -13.93
C ALA A 102 -6.25 -24.63 -13.41
N ASP A 103 -6.67 -25.00 -12.20
CA ASP A 103 -7.89 -24.48 -11.57
C ASP A 103 -7.85 -22.95 -11.41
N MET A 104 -6.68 -22.40 -11.02
CA MET A 104 -6.52 -20.95 -10.90
C MET A 104 -6.60 -20.26 -12.26
N ARG A 105 -6.07 -20.89 -13.31
CA ARG A 105 -6.15 -20.38 -14.69
C ARG A 105 -7.60 -20.36 -15.18
N GLU A 106 -8.36 -21.41 -14.92
CA GLU A 106 -9.78 -21.47 -15.25
C GLU A 106 -10.57 -20.36 -14.54
N VAL A 107 -10.35 -20.16 -13.25
CA VAL A 107 -10.99 -19.07 -12.49
C VAL A 107 -10.65 -17.69 -13.07
N ILE A 108 -9.39 -17.47 -13.47
CA ILE A 108 -8.98 -16.21 -14.09
C ILE A 108 -9.71 -15.98 -15.42
N GLU A 109 -9.78 -16.99 -16.28
CA GLU A 109 -10.44 -16.88 -17.58
C GLU A 109 -11.95 -16.68 -17.44
N GLN A 110 -12.60 -17.40 -16.51
CA GLN A 110 -14.01 -17.18 -16.21
C GLN A 110 -14.26 -15.74 -15.74
N ALA A 111 -13.43 -15.23 -14.83
CA ALA A 111 -13.56 -13.85 -14.35
C ALA A 111 -13.39 -12.81 -15.47
N ARG A 112 -12.49 -13.05 -16.44
CA ARG A 112 -12.30 -12.20 -17.62
C ARG A 112 -13.55 -12.20 -18.52
N ALA A 113 -14.13 -13.38 -18.74
CA ALA A 113 -15.36 -13.53 -19.51
C ALA A 113 -16.51 -12.76 -18.85
N ASP A 114 -16.70 -12.93 -17.54
CA ASP A 114 -17.74 -12.26 -16.77
C ASP A 114 -17.61 -10.74 -16.80
N ILE A 115 -16.38 -10.22 -16.63
CA ILE A 115 -16.09 -8.78 -16.74
C ILE A 115 -16.46 -8.27 -18.13
N THR A 116 -16.12 -9.01 -19.18
CA THR A 116 -16.39 -8.64 -20.58
C THR A 116 -17.89 -8.62 -20.86
N ALA A 117 -18.63 -9.65 -20.41
CA ALA A 117 -20.08 -9.75 -20.53
C ALA A 117 -20.79 -8.61 -19.79
N ARG A 118 -20.40 -8.30 -18.54
CA ARG A 118 -20.98 -7.18 -17.79
C ARG A 118 -20.75 -5.84 -18.49
N ARG A 119 -19.57 -5.63 -19.09
CA ARG A 119 -19.22 -4.40 -19.82
C ARG A 119 -19.96 -4.28 -21.16
N SER A 120 -20.26 -5.37 -21.87
CA SER A 120 -21.05 -5.31 -23.10
C SER A 120 -22.51 -4.90 -22.82
N VAL A 121 -23.13 -5.47 -21.78
CA VAL A 121 -24.49 -5.10 -21.34
C VAL A 121 -24.57 -3.62 -20.95
N LYS A 122 -23.64 -3.13 -20.12
CA LYS A 122 -23.63 -1.71 -19.70
C LYS A 122 -23.52 -0.73 -20.87
N ARG A 123 -22.76 -1.09 -21.92
CA ARG A 123 -22.62 -0.27 -23.15
C ARG A 123 -23.91 -0.26 -23.97
N GLY A 124 -24.62 -1.38 -24.06
CA GLY A 124 -25.93 -1.46 -24.75
C GLY A 124 -26.98 -0.54 -24.10
N VAL A 125 -27.14 -0.65 -22.77
CA VAL A 125 -28.10 0.17 -21.99
C VAL A 125 -27.77 1.66 -22.03
N GLY A 126 -26.49 2.03 -22.07
CA GLY A 126 -26.08 3.43 -22.24
C GLY A 126 -26.45 4.02 -23.60
N ARG A 127 -26.40 3.21 -24.67
CA ARG A 127 -26.70 3.64 -26.05
C ARG A 127 -28.21 3.78 -26.30
N GLU A 128 -29.02 2.95 -25.66
CA GLU A 128 -30.48 2.98 -25.80
C GLU A 128 -31.12 4.17 -25.07
N ARG A 129 -30.56 4.59 -23.93
CA ARG A 129 -31.02 5.77 -23.16
C ARG A 129 -30.69 7.14 -23.79
N ASN A 130 -29.80 7.16 -24.78
CA ASN A 130 -29.35 8.38 -25.48
C ASN A 130 -30.05 8.60 -26.83
N ARG A 131 -31.09 7.81 -27.14
CA ARG A 131 -31.98 7.98 -28.29
C ARG A 131 -33.30 8.59 -27.84
#